data_AF-A0A6N9S5Y6-F1
#
_entry.id   AF-A0A6N9S5Y6-F1
#
_cell.length_a   1.000
_cell.length_b   1.000
_cell.length_c   1.000
_cell.angle_alpha   90.00
_cell.angle_beta   90.00
_cell.angle_gamma   90.00
#
_symmetry.space_group_name_H-M   'P 1'
#
loop_
_entity.id
_entity.type
_entity.pdbx_description
1 polymer ?
#
loop_
_entity_poly.entity_id
_entity_poly.type
_entity_poly.pdbx_seq_one_letter_code
_entity_poly.pdbx_strand_id
1 'polypeptide(L)'
;MSDNNLRLQVILNAVDKLTRPFRVAQASSKELAGAIQNTRNSLKELNKQAGRIDEFRKTRSQLAITANNLNAAREEAAKLATQFAATNRPTAAQAKLFSQAKTRVQELQQTYNGLLGAVQRQRQALKESGIDTRQLSSAQRELKKNAEETRQALEGQQKALKRLGEQQARMNAAREQYSRRLEVRDRIAGAGATTTAAGLAMGAPVMAAVKSYTSMEDAMKGVAKQVNGLRDDN
;
A
#
# COMPACT_ATOMS: atom_id res chain seq x y z
N MET A 1 9.19 33.27 54.63
CA MET A 1 9.50 33.44 53.19
C MET A 1 9.80 32.06 52.61
N SER A 2 8.80 31.19 52.47
CA SER A 2 9.07 29.77 52.12
C SER A 2 7.97 29.04 51.35
N ASP A 3 6.88 29.69 50.94
CA ASP A 3 5.74 28.97 50.32
C ASP A 3 5.55 29.21 48.82
N ASN A 4 6.21 30.21 48.23
CA ASN A 4 6.12 30.47 46.79
C ASN A 4 7.06 29.60 45.93
N ASN A 5 8.07 28.96 46.53
CA ASN A 5 9.05 28.18 45.77
C ASN A 5 8.64 26.70 45.58
N LEU A 6 7.76 26.18 46.46
CA LEU A 6 7.24 24.80 46.37
C LEU A 6 6.09 24.66 45.35
N ARG A 7 5.33 25.73 45.08
CA ARG A 7 4.23 25.70 44.11
C ARG A 7 4.67 25.83 42.65
N LEU A 8 5.89 26.32 42.39
CA LEU A 8 6.45 26.43 41.03
C LEU A 8 7.21 25.15 40.57
N GLN A 9 7.68 24.30 41.50
CA GLN A 9 8.31 23.02 41.15
C GLN A 9 7.32 21.89 40.81
N VAL A 10 6.05 22.02 41.19
CA VAL A 10 5.01 21.01 40.89
C VAL A 10 4.34 21.25 39.53
N ILE A 11 4.31 22.50 39.05
CA ILE A 11 3.72 22.83 37.74
C ILE A 11 4.68 22.47 36.58
N LEU A 12 5.99 22.45 36.81
CA LEU A 12 6.98 22.03 35.80
C LEU A 12 7.15 20.50 35.70
N ASN A 13 6.85 19.74 36.76
CA ASN A 13 6.88 18.27 36.73
C ASN A 13 5.58 17.65 36.16
N ALA A 14 4.43 18.34 36.26
CA ALA A 14 3.16 17.83 35.72
C ALA A 14 3.07 17.95 34.19
N VAL A 15 3.65 19.00 33.59
CA VAL A 15 3.69 19.18 32.13
C VAL A 15 4.61 18.15 31.47
N ASP A 16 5.74 17.80 32.10
CA ASP A 16 6.66 16.80 31.58
C ASP A 16 6.12 15.36 31.72
N LYS A 17 5.40 15.05 32.80
CA LYS A 17 4.75 13.72 32.99
C LYS A 17 3.55 13.49 32.05
N LEU A 18 2.86 14.56 31.62
CA LEU A 18 1.73 14.51 30.69
C LEU A 18 2.13 14.55 29.21
N THR A 19 3.30 15.12 28.88
CA THR A 19 3.79 15.26 27.49
C THR A 19 4.87 14.26 27.10
N ARG A 20 5.62 13.68 28.05
CA ARG A 20 6.57 12.58 27.79
C ARG A 20 5.98 11.40 27.01
N PRO A 21 4.82 10.80 27.38
CA PRO A 21 4.25 9.70 26.60
C PRO A 21 3.84 10.14 25.18
N PHE A 22 3.47 11.41 25.00
CA PHE A 22 3.11 11.96 23.69
C PHE A 22 4.35 12.23 22.81
N ARG A 23 5.45 12.73 23.38
CA ARG A 23 6.74 12.87 22.67
C ARG A 23 7.33 11.52 22.29
N VAL A 24 7.28 10.53 23.17
CA VAL A 24 7.75 9.16 22.89
C VAL A 24 6.87 8.50 21.82
N ALA A 25 5.54 8.70 21.86
CA ALA A 25 4.63 8.22 20.81
C ALA A 25 4.82 8.94 19.46
N GLN A 26 5.13 10.25 19.47
CA GLN A 26 5.38 11.03 18.26
C GLN A 26 6.75 10.71 17.65
N ALA A 27 7.79 10.53 18.47
CA ALA A 27 9.10 10.06 18.04
C ALA A 27 9.01 8.63 17.47
N SER A 28 8.30 7.72 18.16
CA SER A 28 8.07 6.36 17.67
C SER A 28 7.21 6.31 16.40
N SER A 29 6.27 7.24 16.23
CA SER A 29 5.51 7.40 14.98
C SER A 29 6.41 7.82 13.81
N LYS A 30 7.32 8.77 14.03
CA LYS A 30 8.25 9.26 13.01
C LYS A 30 9.29 8.21 12.64
N GLU A 31 9.80 7.48 13.62
CA GLU A 31 10.68 6.32 13.43
C GLU A 31 9.96 5.19 12.68
N LEU A 32 8.71 4.88 13.04
CA LEU A 32 7.90 3.88 12.34
C LEU A 32 7.58 4.28 10.90
N ALA A 33 7.29 5.57 10.65
CA ALA A 33 7.10 6.09 9.30
C ALA A 33 8.40 5.96 8.45
N GLY A 34 9.56 6.24 9.06
CA GLY A 34 10.86 6.02 8.42
C GLY A 34 11.12 4.54 8.12
N ALA A 35 10.82 3.65 9.08
CA ALA A 35 10.93 2.20 8.90
C ALA A 35 10.01 1.69 7.77
N ILE A 36 8.76 2.13 7.71
CA ILE A 36 7.82 1.81 6.63
C ILE A 36 8.36 2.27 5.28
N GLN A 37 8.92 3.48 5.21
CA GLN A 37 9.51 4.01 3.98
C GLN A 37 10.70 3.17 3.54
N ASN A 38 11.57 2.77 4.47
CA ASN A 38 12.70 1.88 4.18
C ASN A 38 12.22 0.52 3.69
N THR A 39 11.24 -0.10 4.35
CA THR A 39 10.63 -1.37 3.92
C THR A 39 10.02 -1.27 2.52
N ARG A 40 9.35 -0.15 2.20
CA ARG A 40 8.83 0.11 0.83
C ARG A 40 9.95 0.23 -0.20
N ASN A 41 11.03 0.94 0.14
CA ASN A 41 12.18 1.09 -0.76
C ASN A 41 12.85 -0.27 -1.01
N SER A 42 13.06 -1.08 0.03
CA SER A 42 13.58 -2.44 -0.10
C SER A 42 12.68 -3.31 -0.98
N LEU A 43 11.36 -3.28 -0.77
CA LEU A 43 10.42 -4.00 -1.61
C LEU A 43 10.46 -3.55 -3.08
N LYS A 44 10.63 -2.24 -3.33
CA LYS A 44 10.78 -1.70 -4.68
C LYS A 44 12.03 -2.23 -5.36
N GLU A 45 13.17 -2.24 -4.67
CA GLU A 45 14.42 -2.77 -5.22
C GLU A 45 14.36 -4.29 -5.44
N LEU A 46 13.76 -5.06 -4.54
CA LEU A 46 13.53 -6.50 -4.72
C LEU A 46 12.68 -6.79 -5.96
N ASN A 47 11.58 -6.05 -6.16
CA ASN A 47 10.74 -6.20 -7.34
C ASN A 47 11.46 -5.79 -8.63
N LYS A 48 12.31 -4.75 -8.59
CA LYS A 48 13.12 -4.31 -9.72
C LYS A 48 14.16 -5.38 -10.11
N GLN A 49 14.78 -6.02 -9.14
CA GLN A 49 15.71 -7.13 -9.38
C GLN A 49 15.00 -8.34 -9.98
N ALA A 50 13.83 -8.72 -9.44
CA ALA A 50 13.01 -9.79 -10.00
C ALA A 50 12.60 -9.49 -11.46
N GLY A 51 12.15 -8.26 -11.74
CA GLY A 51 11.80 -7.83 -13.10
C GLY A 51 12.96 -7.92 -14.08
N ARG A 52 14.18 -7.54 -13.67
CA ARG A 52 15.39 -7.70 -14.51
C ARG A 52 15.69 -9.16 -14.84
N ILE A 53 15.49 -10.07 -13.89
CA ILE A 53 15.65 -11.51 -14.14
C ILE A 53 14.60 -11.98 -15.15
N ASP A 54 13.34 -11.60 -14.99
CA ASP A 54 12.26 -12.00 -15.89
C ASP A 54 12.46 -11.47 -17.32
N GLU A 55 12.88 -10.21 -17.46
CA GLU A 55 13.27 -9.63 -18.75
C GLU A 55 14.41 -10.40 -19.39
N PHE A 56 15.48 -10.72 -18.64
CA PHE A 56 16.60 -11.51 -19.15
C PHE A 56 16.14 -12.90 -19.62
N ARG A 57 15.29 -13.59 -18.84
CA ARG A 57 14.74 -14.89 -19.23
C ARG A 57 13.92 -14.79 -20.51
N LYS A 58 13.10 -13.75 -20.64
CA LYS A 58 12.29 -13.49 -21.85
C LYS A 58 13.17 -13.23 -23.07
N THR A 59 14.17 -12.35 -22.96
CA THR A 59 15.09 -12.05 -24.06
C THR A 59 15.91 -13.28 -24.45
N ARG A 60 16.38 -14.08 -23.48
CA ARG A 60 17.08 -15.35 -23.76
C ARG A 60 16.18 -16.38 -24.45
N SER A 61 14.91 -16.49 -24.04
CA SER A 61 13.93 -17.35 -24.70
C SER A 61 13.70 -16.91 -26.15
N GLN A 62 13.48 -15.61 -26.36
CA GLN A 62 13.31 -15.04 -27.69
C GLN A 62 14.54 -15.29 -28.58
N LEU A 63 15.74 -15.14 -28.03
CA LEU A 63 16.99 -15.44 -28.75
C LEU A 63 17.04 -16.90 -29.20
N ALA A 64 16.66 -17.85 -28.34
CA ALA A 64 16.63 -19.28 -28.70
C ALA A 64 15.61 -19.58 -29.80
N ILE A 65 14.41 -19.00 -29.70
CA ILE A 65 13.36 -19.12 -30.74
C ILE A 65 13.85 -18.53 -32.07
N THR A 66 14.42 -17.33 -32.04
CA THR A 66 14.97 -16.67 -33.23
C THR A 66 16.13 -17.47 -33.82
N ALA A 67 16.98 -18.10 -33.00
CA ALA A 67 18.06 -18.96 -33.47
C ALA A 67 17.52 -20.16 -34.26
N ASN A 68 16.49 -20.84 -33.74
CA ASN A 68 15.85 -21.96 -34.42
C ASN A 68 15.20 -21.52 -35.74
N ASN A 69 14.48 -20.41 -35.71
CA ASN A 69 13.85 -19.84 -36.92
C ASN A 69 14.89 -19.44 -37.98
N LEU A 70 16.01 -18.87 -37.54
CA LEU A 70 17.12 -18.51 -38.43
C LEU A 70 17.75 -19.74 -39.09
N ASN A 71 17.97 -20.82 -38.33
CA ASN A 71 18.49 -22.06 -38.88
C ASN A 71 17.53 -22.68 -39.90
N ALA A 72 16.23 -22.77 -39.57
CA ALA A 72 15.22 -23.25 -40.51
C ALA A 72 15.15 -22.39 -41.78
N ALA A 73 15.14 -21.06 -41.66
CA ALA A 73 15.13 -20.15 -42.81
C ALA A 73 16.39 -20.29 -43.68
N ARG A 74 17.57 -20.54 -43.08
CA ARG A 74 18.81 -20.79 -43.81
C ARG A 74 18.75 -22.11 -44.59
N GLU A 75 18.20 -23.17 -44.00
CA GLU A 75 18.02 -24.45 -44.69
C GLU A 75 17.04 -24.32 -45.87
N GLU A 76 15.93 -23.62 -45.69
CA GLU A 76 14.97 -23.34 -46.77
C GLU A 76 15.60 -22.53 -47.89
N ALA A 77 16.33 -21.46 -47.54
CA ALA A 77 17.04 -20.64 -48.52
C ALA A 77 18.10 -21.45 -49.27
N ALA A 78 18.81 -22.37 -48.61
CA ALA A 78 19.78 -23.25 -49.23
C ALA A 78 19.12 -24.23 -50.22
N LYS A 79 17.99 -24.85 -49.84
CA LYS A 79 17.20 -25.72 -50.73
C LYS A 79 16.68 -24.97 -51.95
N LEU A 80 16.18 -23.74 -51.76
CA LEU A 80 15.74 -22.89 -52.87
C LEU A 80 16.92 -22.49 -53.76
N ALA A 81 18.10 -22.20 -53.19
CA ALA A 81 19.29 -21.90 -53.96
C ALA A 81 19.72 -23.07 -54.84
N THR A 82 19.69 -24.31 -54.32
CA THR A 82 20.05 -25.50 -55.12
C THR A 82 19.04 -25.76 -56.23
N GLN A 83 17.73 -25.60 -55.97
CA GLN A 83 16.69 -25.72 -56.99
C GLN A 83 16.81 -24.65 -58.08
N PHE A 84 17.09 -23.41 -57.67
CA PHE A 84 17.28 -22.29 -58.57
C PHE A 84 18.50 -22.50 -59.48
N ALA A 85 19.63 -22.98 -58.92
CA ALA A 85 20.84 -23.29 -59.68
C ALA A 85 20.66 -24.49 -60.64
N ALA A 86 19.83 -25.47 -60.29
CA ALA A 86 19.53 -26.62 -61.14
C ALA A 86 18.55 -26.31 -62.29
N THR A 87 17.90 -25.14 -62.28
CA THR A 87 16.89 -24.76 -63.28
C THR A 87 17.51 -23.89 -64.37
N ASN A 88 17.59 -24.38 -65.61
CA ASN A 88 18.21 -23.66 -66.75
C ASN A 88 17.51 -22.33 -67.13
N ARG A 89 16.22 -22.18 -66.80
CA ARG A 89 15.43 -20.95 -67.01
C ARG A 89 14.49 -20.72 -65.82
N PRO A 90 14.96 -20.12 -64.72
CA PRO A 90 14.13 -19.88 -63.55
C PRO A 90 12.97 -18.93 -63.86
N THR A 91 11.79 -19.22 -63.33
CA THR A 91 10.60 -18.38 -63.53
C THR A 91 10.65 -17.14 -62.64
N ALA A 92 9.93 -16.07 -63.03
CA ALA A 92 9.83 -14.86 -62.21
C ALA A 92 9.29 -15.14 -60.79
N ALA A 93 8.39 -16.11 -60.65
CA ALA A 93 7.87 -16.56 -59.36
C ALA A 93 8.96 -17.22 -58.49
N GLN A 94 9.81 -18.08 -59.07
CA GLN A 94 10.92 -18.72 -58.37
C GLN A 94 11.98 -17.70 -57.91
N ALA A 95 12.32 -16.72 -58.75
CA ALA A 95 13.23 -15.65 -58.40
C ALA A 95 12.71 -14.81 -57.22
N LYS A 96 11.40 -14.53 -57.20
CA LYS A 96 10.74 -13.82 -56.09
C LYS A 96 10.75 -14.63 -54.80
N LEU A 97 10.48 -15.94 -54.85
CA LEU A 97 10.53 -16.81 -53.67
C LEU A 97 11.94 -16.86 -53.08
N PHE A 98 12.97 -16.98 -53.93
CA PHE A 98 14.36 -16.98 -53.47
C PHE A 98 14.77 -15.65 -52.84
N SER A 99 14.39 -14.52 -53.44
CA SER A 99 14.70 -13.20 -52.87
C SER A 99 14.01 -13.00 -51.52
N GLN A 100 12.75 -13.42 -51.38
CA GLN A 100 12.02 -13.40 -50.12
C GLN A 100 12.69 -14.27 -49.04
N ALA A 101 13.13 -15.48 -49.39
CA ALA A 101 13.85 -16.36 -48.46
C ALA A 101 15.16 -15.71 -47.99
N LYS A 102 15.92 -15.09 -48.89
CA LYS A 102 17.15 -14.35 -48.56
C LYS A 102 16.87 -13.18 -47.62
N THR A 103 15.84 -12.37 -47.91
CA THR A 103 15.45 -11.24 -47.04
C THR A 103 15.05 -11.73 -45.64
N ARG A 104 14.25 -12.80 -45.55
CA ARG A 104 13.85 -13.39 -44.26
C ARG A 104 15.04 -13.85 -43.43
N VAL A 105 16.03 -14.49 -44.05
CA VAL A 105 17.29 -14.87 -43.37
C VAL A 105 18.03 -13.64 -42.86
N GLN A 106 18.11 -12.57 -43.66
CA GLN A 106 18.77 -11.32 -43.25
C GLN A 106 18.06 -10.65 -42.08
N GLU A 107 16.74 -10.55 -42.11
CA GLU A 107 15.93 -9.99 -41.01
C GLU A 107 16.08 -10.79 -39.71
N LEU A 108 16.00 -12.12 -39.80
CA LEU A 108 16.22 -13.00 -38.65
C LEU A 108 17.64 -12.91 -38.11
N GLN A 109 18.64 -12.75 -38.99
CA GLN A 109 20.02 -12.55 -38.59
C GLN A 109 20.22 -11.24 -37.83
N GLN A 110 19.64 -10.15 -38.33
CA GLN A 110 19.69 -8.85 -37.65
C GLN A 110 19.03 -8.91 -36.27
N THR A 111 17.85 -9.54 -36.20
CA THR A 111 17.12 -9.75 -34.95
C THR A 111 17.93 -10.60 -33.98
N TYR A 112 18.54 -11.69 -34.44
CA TYR A 112 19.41 -12.56 -33.66
C TYR A 112 20.59 -11.77 -33.07
N ASN A 113 21.29 -10.98 -33.88
CA ASN A 113 22.44 -10.18 -33.44
C ASN A 113 22.02 -9.13 -32.39
N GLY A 114 20.87 -8.48 -32.59
CA GLY A 114 20.30 -7.53 -31.64
C GLY A 114 19.97 -8.18 -30.29
N LEU A 115 19.30 -9.34 -30.32
CA LEU A 115 18.97 -10.12 -29.13
C LEU A 115 20.22 -10.64 -28.42
N LEU A 116 21.23 -11.10 -29.17
CA LEU A 116 22.51 -11.54 -28.62
C LEU A 116 23.17 -10.43 -27.80
N GLY A 117 23.26 -9.22 -28.37
CA GLY A 117 23.79 -8.04 -27.68
C GLY A 117 22.95 -7.65 -26.46
N ALA A 118 21.61 -7.76 -26.55
CA ALA A 118 20.72 -7.49 -25.41
C ALA A 118 20.94 -8.49 -24.26
N VAL A 119 21.04 -9.79 -24.54
CA VAL A 119 21.33 -10.83 -23.55
C VAL A 119 22.69 -10.59 -22.88
N GLN A 120 23.71 -10.21 -23.64
CA GLN A 120 25.04 -9.89 -23.07
C GLN A 120 24.98 -8.70 -22.11
N ARG A 121 24.33 -7.59 -22.51
CA ARG A 121 24.17 -6.41 -21.64
C ARG A 121 23.35 -6.72 -20.39
N GLN A 122 22.24 -7.42 -20.52
CA GLN A 122 21.40 -7.81 -19.39
C GLN A 122 22.13 -8.76 -18.44
N ARG A 123 22.92 -9.71 -18.97
CA ARG A 123 23.76 -10.60 -18.16
C ARG A 123 24.79 -9.81 -17.35
N GLN A 124 25.42 -8.81 -17.95
CA GLN A 124 26.38 -7.96 -17.27
C GLN A 124 25.69 -7.12 -16.17
N ALA A 125 24.53 -6.52 -16.46
CA ALA A 125 23.75 -5.78 -15.47
C ALA A 125 23.28 -6.65 -14.29
N LEU A 126 22.88 -7.90 -14.56
CA LEU A 126 22.52 -8.87 -13.51
C LEU A 126 23.74 -9.22 -12.63
N LYS A 127 24.90 -9.45 -13.26
CA LYS A 127 26.16 -9.73 -12.56
C LYS A 127 26.60 -8.55 -11.68
N GLU A 128 26.45 -7.31 -12.17
CA GLU A 128 26.72 -6.08 -11.41
C GLU A 128 25.77 -5.92 -10.22
N SER A 129 24.53 -6.42 -10.32
CA SER A 129 23.61 -6.51 -9.18
C SER A 129 23.84 -7.73 -8.27
N GLY A 130 24.91 -8.49 -8.46
CA GLY A 130 25.25 -9.67 -7.64
C GLY A 130 24.43 -10.93 -7.95
N ILE A 131 23.64 -10.94 -9.03
CA ILE A 131 22.79 -12.07 -9.41
C ILE A 131 23.54 -12.96 -10.40
N ASP A 132 23.81 -14.21 -10.02
CA ASP A 132 24.43 -15.18 -10.93
C ASP A 132 23.41 -15.70 -11.95
N THR A 133 23.68 -15.42 -13.23
CA THR A 133 22.90 -15.93 -14.37
C THR A 133 22.86 -17.47 -14.49
N ARG A 134 23.76 -18.20 -13.84
CA ARG A 134 23.73 -19.68 -13.78
C ARG A 134 22.67 -20.20 -12.82
N GLN A 135 22.31 -19.42 -11.81
CA GLN A 135 21.41 -19.80 -10.72
C GLN A 135 20.15 -18.90 -10.68
N LEU A 136 19.67 -18.46 -11.84
CA LEU A 136 18.53 -17.54 -11.92
C LEU A 136 17.26 -18.09 -11.30
N SER A 137 17.01 -19.40 -11.41
CA SER A 137 15.80 -20.00 -10.85
C SER A 137 15.81 -19.99 -9.33
N SER A 138 16.95 -20.20 -8.67
CA SER A 138 17.05 -20.07 -7.21
C SER A 138 17.02 -18.61 -6.79
N ALA A 139 17.78 -17.74 -7.44
CA ALA A 139 17.78 -16.30 -7.17
C ALA A 139 16.38 -15.70 -7.30
N GLN A 140 15.61 -16.08 -8.32
CA GLN A 140 14.23 -15.62 -8.50
C GLN A 140 13.29 -16.12 -7.40
N ARG A 141 13.41 -17.39 -6.98
CA ARG A 141 12.62 -17.92 -5.87
C ARG A 141 12.92 -17.20 -4.57
N GLU A 142 14.20 -16.95 -4.30
CA GLU A 142 14.66 -16.24 -3.12
C GLU A 142 14.17 -14.78 -3.11
N LEU A 143 14.32 -14.06 -4.23
CA LEU A 143 13.80 -12.69 -4.37
C LEU A 143 12.29 -12.63 -4.18
N LYS A 144 11.55 -13.60 -4.73
CA LYS A 144 10.10 -13.68 -4.55
C LYS A 144 9.73 -13.92 -3.09
N LYS A 145 10.41 -14.88 -2.43
CA LYS A 145 10.23 -15.17 -1.00
C LYS A 145 10.51 -13.93 -0.14
N ASN A 146 11.67 -13.29 -0.34
CA ASN A 146 12.06 -12.09 0.38
C ASN A 146 11.08 -10.93 0.15
N ALA A 147 10.55 -10.78 -1.07
CA ALA A 147 9.54 -9.77 -1.39
C ALA A 147 8.20 -10.07 -0.71
N GLU A 148 7.79 -11.34 -0.61
CA GLU A 148 6.59 -11.76 0.12
C GLU A 148 6.73 -11.51 1.62
N GLU A 149 7.85 -11.91 2.23
CA GLU A 149 8.17 -11.64 3.63
C GLU A 149 8.20 -10.12 3.92
N THR A 150 8.81 -9.34 3.04
CA THR A 150 8.88 -7.87 3.16
C THR A 150 7.48 -7.24 3.02
N ARG A 151 6.62 -7.76 2.14
CA ARG A 151 5.21 -7.31 2.04
C ARG A 151 4.44 -7.59 3.33
N GLN A 152 4.58 -8.79 3.89
CA GLN A 152 3.93 -9.14 5.15
C GLN A 152 4.40 -8.23 6.29
N ALA A 153 5.71 -7.98 6.39
CA ALA A 153 6.27 -7.05 7.36
C ALA A 153 5.73 -5.62 7.18
N LEU A 154 5.66 -5.15 5.94
CA LEU A 154 5.11 -3.83 5.60
C LEU A 154 3.63 -3.71 5.99
N GLU A 155 2.81 -4.72 5.72
CA GLU A 155 1.41 -4.75 6.12
C GLU A 155 1.25 -4.72 7.65
N GLY A 156 2.09 -5.46 8.37
CA GLY A 156 2.14 -5.44 9.83
C GLY A 156 2.47 -4.04 10.36
N GLN A 157 3.52 -3.40 9.82
CA GLN A 157 3.93 -2.05 10.19
C GLN A 157 2.84 -1.02 9.88
N GLN A 158 2.18 -1.11 8.72
CA GLN A 158 1.07 -0.23 8.35
C GLN A 158 -0.14 -0.38 9.29
N LYS A 159 -0.49 -1.63 9.66
CA LYS A 159 -1.56 -1.90 10.62
C LYS A 159 -1.23 -1.31 12.00
N ALA A 160 0.01 -1.46 12.47
CA ALA A 160 0.46 -0.87 13.72
C ALA A 160 0.39 0.66 13.70
N LEU A 161 0.88 1.29 12.63
CA LEU A 161 0.82 2.74 12.45
C LEU A 161 -0.63 3.25 12.45
N LYS A 162 -1.53 2.56 11.74
CA LYS A 162 -2.95 2.91 11.68
C LYS A 162 -3.60 2.87 13.07
N ARG A 163 -3.36 1.80 13.84
CA ARG A 163 -3.86 1.66 15.22
C ARG A 163 -3.36 2.78 16.13
N LEU A 164 -2.09 3.15 16.00
CA LEU A 164 -1.50 4.23 16.79
C LEU A 164 -2.13 5.59 16.43
N GLY A 165 -2.31 5.86 15.13
CA GLY A 165 -3.00 7.06 14.65
C GLY A 165 -4.44 7.15 15.15
N GLU A 166 -5.19 6.04 15.14
CA GLU A 166 -6.55 5.96 15.70
C GLU A 166 -6.58 6.23 17.20
N GLN A 167 -5.63 5.67 17.97
CA GLN A 167 -5.52 5.94 19.41
C GLN A 167 -5.18 7.40 19.71
N GLN A 168 -4.27 8.00 18.94
CA GLN A 168 -3.91 9.40 19.10
C GLN A 168 -5.07 10.34 18.74
N ALA A 169 -5.82 10.03 17.68
CA ALA A 169 -7.03 10.77 17.32
C ALA A 169 -8.08 10.72 18.44
N ARG A 170 -8.33 9.54 19.03
CA ARG A 170 -9.24 9.38 20.18
C ARG A 170 -8.80 10.19 21.39
N MET A 171 -7.50 10.17 21.72
CA MET A 171 -6.95 10.91 22.85
C MET A 171 -7.03 12.43 22.62
N ASN A 172 -6.75 12.91 21.41
CA ASN A 172 -6.89 14.32 21.07
C ASN A 172 -8.36 14.78 21.17
N ALA A 173 -9.31 13.97 20.66
CA ALA A 173 -10.74 14.25 20.80
C ALA A 173 -11.19 14.29 22.27
N ALA A 174 -10.70 13.37 23.10
CA ALA A 174 -11.00 13.37 24.54
C ALA A 174 -10.41 14.60 25.25
N ARG A 175 -9.17 15.00 24.90
CA ARG A 175 -8.55 16.23 25.41
C ARG A 175 -9.33 17.47 25.02
N GLU A 176 -9.75 17.60 23.78
CA GLU A 176 -10.60 18.72 23.35
C GLU A 176 -11.94 18.76 24.10
N GLN A 177 -12.59 17.61 24.30
CA GLN A 177 -13.83 17.58 25.08
C GLN A 177 -13.60 17.95 26.54
N TYR A 178 -12.45 17.56 27.10
CA TYR A 178 -12.08 17.91 28.47
C TYR A 178 -11.72 19.39 28.61
N SER A 179 -10.95 19.95 27.67
CA SER A 179 -10.61 21.38 27.67
C SER A 179 -11.86 22.24 27.48
N ARG A 180 -12.76 21.87 26.56
CA ARG A 180 -14.07 22.54 26.43
C ARG A 180 -14.88 22.49 27.72
N ARG A 181 -14.88 21.36 28.44
CA ARG A 181 -15.55 21.23 29.74
C ARG A 181 -14.90 22.08 30.83
N LEU A 182 -13.56 22.14 30.87
CA LEU A 182 -12.84 23.03 31.78
C LEU A 182 -13.09 24.50 31.46
N GLU A 183 -13.08 24.91 30.19
CA GLU A 183 -13.41 26.27 29.77
C GLU A 183 -14.84 26.67 30.17
N VAL A 184 -15.81 25.77 30.02
CA VAL A 184 -17.19 26.01 30.50
C VAL A 184 -17.20 26.16 32.03
N ARG A 185 -16.50 25.29 32.76
CA ARG A 185 -16.41 25.39 34.23
C ARG A 185 -15.70 26.67 34.68
N ASP A 186 -14.60 27.04 34.05
CA ASP A 186 -13.82 28.23 34.40
C ASP A 186 -14.53 29.52 33.94
N ARG A 187 -15.39 29.48 32.91
CA ARG A 187 -16.35 30.56 32.63
C ARG A 187 -17.45 30.64 33.69
N ILE A 188 -17.92 29.52 34.23
CA ILE A 188 -18.93 29.49 35.31
C ILE A 188 -18.33 29.87 36.67
N ALA A 189 -17.09 29.48 36.96
CA ALA A 189 -16.37 29.80 38.19
C ALA A 189 -15.71 31.19 38.14
N GLY A 190 -15.21 31.62 36.98
CA GLY A 190 -14.72 32.97 36.72
C GLY A 190 -15.84 34.02 36.61
N ALA A 191 -17.06 33.60 36.25
CA ALA A 191 -18.29 34.38 36.45
C ALA A 191 -18.93 34.12 37.83
N GLY A 192 -18.19 33.51 38.75
CA GLY A 192 -18.66 33.11 40.09
C GLY A 192 -18.07 33.95 41.23
N ALA A 193 -17.60 35.17 40.97
CA ALA A 193 -17.15 36.10 42.02
C ALA A 193 -17.53 37.58 41.79
N THR A 194 -18.54 37.87 40.97
CA THR A 194 -19.17 39.21 40.96
C THR A 194 -20.68 39.08 40.96
N THR A 195 -21.23 38.58 42.07
CA THR A 195 -22.60 38.88 42.47
C THR A 195 -22.67 40.31 43.01
N THR A 196 -22.76 41.30 42.14
CA THR A 196 -23.37 42.63 42.36
C THR A 196 -23.27 43.37 41.01
N ALA A 197 -24.30 43.81 40.31
CA ALA A 197 -25.68 44.08 40.63
C ALA A 197 -26.51 44.14 39.32
N ALA A 198 -27.84 44.09 39.45
CA ALA A 198 -28.89 44.31 38.44
C ALA A 198 -29.31 43.10 37.58
N GLY A 199 -30.42 42.45 37.97
CA GLY A 199 -31.28 41.71 37.04
C GLY A 199 -31.98 40.46 37.58
N LEU A 200 -33.03 40.64 38.39
CA LEU A 200 -33.92 39.64 38.99
C LEU A 200 -34.45 38.54 38.02
N ALA A 201 -34.26 37.26 38.38
CA ALA A 201 -35.29 36.19 38.38
C ALA A 201 -34.70 34.87 38.93
N MET A 202 -35.05 34.54 40.17
CA MET A 202 -34.70 33.26 40.81
C MET A 202 -35.56 32.14 40.22
N GLY A 203 -34.94 31.02 39.80
CA GLY A 203 -35.61 29.77 39.45
C GLY A 203 -34.85 28.57 40.02
N ALA A 204 -35.52 27.80 40.86
CA ALA A 204 -35.00 26.73 41.73
C ALA A 204 -34.60 25.43 40.96
N PRO A 205 -33.96 24.43 41.63
CA PRO A 205 -33.14 23.41 41.00
C PRO A 205 -33.95 22.17 40.59
N VAL A 206 -33.57 21.48 39.50
CA VAL A 206 -34.11 20.16 39.16
C VAL A 206 -32.99 19.11 39.13
N MET A 207 -32.87 18.40 40.26
CA MET A 207 -32.43 17.01 40.31
C MET A 207 -33.65 16.11 40.01
N ALA A 208 -33.60 15.37 38.89
CA ALA A 208 -34.30 14.11 38.55
C ALA A 208 -34.31 14.01 37.01
N ALA A 209 -33.95 12.92 36.34
CA ALA A 209 -34.33 11.55 36.65
C ALA A 209 -33.30 10.52 36.17
N VAL A 210 -32.99 9.58 37.07
CA VAL A 210 -32.67 8.19 36.73
C VAL A 210 -33.99 7.43 36.80
N LYS A 211 -34.53 6.97 35.66
CA LYS A 211 -35.27 5.70 35.50
C LYS A 211 -35.90 5.60 34.11
N SER A 212 -35.36 4.72 33.28
CA SER A 212 -36.15 3.90 32.35
C SER A 212 -35.32 2.68 31.90
N TYR A 213 -35.09 1.78 32.85
CA TYR A 213 -34.68 0.40 32.58
C TYR A 213 -35.70 -0.54 33.24
N THR A 214 -36.96 -0.49 32.76
CA THR A 214 -38.00 -1.49 33.03
C THR A 214 -39.05 -1.42 31.92
N SER A 215 -38.68 -1.86 30.70
CA SER A 215 -39.64 -2.26 29.65
C SER A 215 -38.98 -3.23 28.65
N MET A 216 -38.12 -4.14 29.13
CA MET A 216 -38.08 -5.49 28.55
C MET A 216 -39.24 -6.23 29.21
N GLU A 217 -40.06 -6.95 28.44
CA GLU A 217 -41.31 -7.62 28.85
C GLU A 217 -42.58 -6.74 28.84
N ASP A 218 -42.93 -6.15 27.69
CA ASP A 218 -44.37 -6.07 27.31
C ASP A 218 -44.61 -5.75 25.83
N ALA A 219 -43.57 -5.36 25.08
CA ALA A 219 -43.61 -5.26 23.62
C ALA A 219 -43.67 -6.62 22.90
N MET A 220 -43.90 -7.73 23.61
CA MET A 220 -43.98 -9.09 23.05
C MET A 220 -45.33 -9.82 23.22
N LYS A 221 -46.41 -9.20 23.76
CA LYS A 221 -47.69 -9.94 23.94
C LYS A 221 -49.02 -9.24 23.66
N GLY A 222 -49.09 -7.99 23.23
CA GLY A 222 -50.39 -7.32 23.03
C GLY A 222 -50.55 -6.61 21.69
N VAL A 223 -51.48 -7.11 20.86
CA VAL A 223 -52.21 -6.38 19.79
C VAL A 223 -51.42 -6.24 18.47
N ALA A 224 -51.44 -7.12 17.47
CA ALA A 224 -52.31 -8.26 17.11
C ALA A 224 -53.83 -7.97 17.08
N LYS A 225 -54.30 -6.74 17.27
CA LYS A 225 -55.74 -6.43 17.32
C LYS A 225 -56.09 -5.00 16.86
N GLN A 226 -55.51 -4.54 15.76
CA GLN A 226 -55.90 -3.29 15.08
C GLN A 226 -56.10 -3.46 13.56
N VAL A 227 -56.53 -4.66 13.13
CA VAL A 227 -57.05 -4.89 11.77
C VAL A 227 -58.38 -5.65 11.86
N ASN A 228 -59.40 -5.06 12.48
CA ASN A 228 -60.82 -5.42 12.24
C ASN A 228 -61.75 -4.49 13.04
N GLY A 229 -62.01 -3.30 12.50
CA GLY A 229 -62.90 -2.33 13.16
C GLY A 229 -63.08 -1.05 12.36
N LEU A 230 -63.20 -1.17 11.04
CA LEU A 230 -63.80 -0.14 10.21
C LEU A 230 -64.99 -0.79 9.52
N ARG A 231 -66.18 -0.18 9.70
CA ARG A 231 -67.51 -0.56 9.20
C ARG A 231 -68.31 -1.49 10.11
N ASP A 232 -68.96 -0.89 11.09
CA ASP A 232 -70.43 -0.89 11.14
C ASP A 232 -70.86 0.34 11.93
N ASP A 233 -71.55 1.26 11.27
CA ASP A 233 -72.44 2.26 11.87
C ASP A 233 -73.39 2.74 10.75
N ASN A 234 -74.65 2.27 10.84
CA ASN A 234 -75.91 2.72 10.19
C ASN A 234 -76.00 2.84 8.66
#